data_AF-A0A357ZYH6-F1
#
_entry.id   AF-A0A357ZYH6-F1
#
_cell.length_a   1.000
_cell.length_b   1.000
_cell.length_c   1.000
_cell.angle_alpha   90.00
_cell.angle_beta   90.00
_cell.angle_gamma   90.00
#
_symmetry.space_group_name_H-M   'P 1'
#
loop_
_entity.id
_entity.type
_entity.pdbx_description
1 polymer ?
#
loop_
_entity_poly.entity_id
_entity_poly.type
_entity_poly.pdbx_seq_one_letter_code
_entity_poly.pdbx_strand_id
1 'polypeptide(L)'
;MADEKNESDGPIGMEPAQPVDGKGILRATVIGTVVFVVVGFAAAIVQGALTGVYVALSLFEFLVGMIVFALAFFRAIDRSRTEAIGIGGLFFASGSAPKRVQTTLMVSLTVQVVASIVVASLHLYTALAFGVLAPMWALGFTGLWVAAYGTFPERTPELSRVGRREEARRVHKQSAPKKAADDAE
;
A
#
# COMPACT_ATOMS: atom_id res chain seq x y z
N MET A 1 -35.81 -50.46 1.76
CA MET A 1 -35.65 -49.89 0.41
C MET A 1 -36.60 -48.70 0.34
N ALA A 2 -36.03 -47.51 0.55
CA ALA A 2 -36.60 -46.15 0.71
C ALA A 2 -35.83 -45.53 1.91
N ASP A 3 -34.86 -44.64 1.72
CA ASP A 3 -34.94 -43.22 1.30
C ASP A 3 -34.69 -42.35 2.55
N GLU A 4 -33.44 -41.92 2.72
CA GLU A 4 -33.10 -40.80 3.61
C GLU A 4 -31.89 -40.03 3.05
N LYS A 5 -32.22 -39.01 2.22
CA LYS A 5 -31.72 -37.62 2.25
C LYS A 5 -30.25 -37.46 2.67
N ASN A 6 -29.32 -37.21 1.75
CA ASN A 6 -29.06 -35.92 1.10
C ASN A 6 -29.02 -34.73 2.10
N GLU A 7 -27.97 -34.66 2.89
CA GLU A 7 -27.61 -33.49 3.71
C GLU A 7 -26.25 -32.93 3.25
N SER A 8 -26.22 -32.45 2.00
CA SER A 8 -25.16 -31.59 1.48
C SER A 8 -25.77 -30.27 1.01
N ASP A 9 -26.19 -29.43 1.96
CA ASP A 9 -26.42 -28.00 1.73
C ASP A 9 -26.50 -27.27 3.07
N GLY A 10 -25.37 -27.27 3.80
CA GLY A 10 -25.14 -26.19 4.74
C GLY A 10 -25.00 -24.90 3.92
N PRO A 11 -25.68 -23.79 4.26
CA PRO A 11 -25.51 -22.55 3.53
C PRO A 11 -24.01 -22.23 3.57
N ILE A 12 -23.39 -22.10 2.39
CA ILE A 12 -22.01 -21.62 2.27
C ILE A 12 -21.93 -20.42 3.18
N GLY A 13 -21.17 -20.57 4.27
CA GLY A 13 -20.97 -19.53 5.24
C GLY A 13 -20.38 -18.35 4.50
N MET A 14 -21.25 -17.47 4.01
CA MET A 14 -20.90 -16.10 3.69
C MET A 14 -20.53 -15.52 5.03
N GLU A 15 -19.29 -15.76 5.45
CA GLU A 15 -18.66 -15.04 6.53
C GLU A 15 -18.94 -13.57 6.21
N PRO A 16 -19.70 -12.87 7.08
CA PRO A 16 -20.20 -11.55 6.76
C PRO A 16 -18.99 -10.70 6.37
N ALA A 17 -19.04 -10.09 5.18
CA ALA A 17 -17.94 -9.30 4.64
C ALA A 17 -17.48 -8.33 5.72
N GLN A 18 -16.30 -8.60 6.30
CA GLN A 18 -15.79 -7.88 7.46
C GLN A 18 -15.86 -6.38 7.17
N PRO A 19 -16.35 -5.55 8.12
CA PRO A 19 -16.47 -4.12 7.90
C PRO A 19 -15.14 -3.56 7.40
N VAL A 20 -15.12 -3.07 6.16
CA VAL A 20 -13.91 -2.45 5.62
C VAL A 20 -13.65 -1.18 6.40
N ASP A 21 -12.62 -1.18 7.24
CA ASP A 21 -12.21 0.01 7.99
C ASP A 21 -11.59 1.06 7.06
N GLY A 22 -11.64 2.33 7.48
CA GLY A 22 -11.07 3.43 6.71
C GLY A 22 -11.83 3.79 5.43
N LYS A 23 -13.15 3.53 5.35
CA LYS A 23 -14.00 3.91 4.19
C LYS A 23 -13.86 5.39 3.79
N GLY A 24 -13.65 6.27 4.77
CA GLY A 24 -13.45 7.71 4.51
C GLY A 24 -12.20 7.98 3.68
N ILE A 25 -11.08 7.33 4.01
CA ILE A 25 -9.83 7.44 3.26
C ILE A 25 -10.01 6.90 1.84
N LEU A 26 -10.63 5.72 1.69
CA LEU A 26 -10.88 5.13 0.37
C LEU A 26 -11.76 6.04 -0.50
N ARG A 27 -12.82 6.62 0.08
CA ARG A 27 -13.66 7.59 -0.62
C ARG A 27 -12.88 8.84 -1.01
N ALA A 28 -12.04 9.39 -0.14
CA ALA A 28 -11.21 10.55 -0.45
C ALA A 28 -10.23 10.25 -1.60
N THR A 29 -9.61 9.07 -1.61
CA THR A 29 -8.73 8.63 -2.70
C THR A 29 -9.49 8.58 -4.04
N VAL A 30 -10.67 7.94 -4.06
CA VAL A 30 -11.48 7.80 -5.28
C VAL A 30 -12.02 9.15 -5.74
N ILE A 31 -12.54 9.98 -4.83
CA ILE A 31 -13.08 11.31 -5.16
C ILE A 31 -11.99 12.19 -5.75
N GLY A 32 -10.82 12.28 -5.10
CA GLY A 32 -9.68 13.05 -5.64
C GLY A 32 -9.30 12.55 -7.03
N THR A 33 -9.17 11.24 -7.22
CA THR A 33 -8.89 10.63 -8.53
C THR A 33 -9.92 11.04 -9.59
N VAL A 34 -11.22 10.92 -9.29
CA VAL A 34 -12.28 11.25 -10.24
C VAL A 34 -12.28 12.74 -10.57
N VAL A 35 -12.15 13.61 -9.55
CA VAL A 35 -12.10 15.06 -9.75
C VAL A 35 -10.89 15.44 -10.59
N PHE A 36 -9.70 14.90 -10.29
CA PHE A 36 -8.48 15.13 -11.07
C PHE A 36 -8.64 14.72 -12.54
N VAL A 37 -9.17 13.53 -12.80
CA VAL A 37 -9.40 13.04 -14.17
C VAL A 37 -10.38 13.93 -14.92
N VAL A 38 -11.56 14.19 -14.33
CA VAL A 38 -12.61 14.98 -15.00
C VAL A 38 -12.12 16.40 -15.30
N VAL A 39 -11.52 17.06 -14.31
CA VAL A 39 -11.01 18.43 -14.48
C VAL A 39 -9.83 18.45 -15.46
N GLY A 40 -8.94 17.45 -15.43
CA GLY A 40 -7.80 17.35 -16.33
C GLY A 40 -8.20 17.20 -17.80
N PHE A 41 -9.11 16.28 -18.11
CA PHE A 41 -9.60 16.12 -19.48
C PHE A 41 -10.44 17.31 -19.95
N ALA A 42 -11.26 17.90 -19.07
CA ALA A 42 -12.01 19.12 -19.41
C ALA A 42 -11.06 20.30 -19.70
N ALA A 43 -10.01 20.48 -18.89
CA ALA A 43 -9.01 21.53 -19.09
C ALA A 43 -8.19 21.32 -20.38
N ALA A 44 -7.87 20.07 -20.73
CA ALA A 44 -7.18 19.73 -21.97
C ALA A 44 -8.00 20.14 -23.23
N ILE A 45 -9.33 19.95 -23.19
CA ILE A 45 -10.21 20.25 -24.34
C ILE A 45 -10.54 21.74 -24.43
N VAL A 46 -10.98 22.36 -23.33
CA VAL A 46 -11.54 23.73 -23.35
C VAL A 46 -10.45 24.79 -23.21
N GLN A 47 -9.39 24.50 -22.46
CA GLN A 47 -8.31 25.44 -22.14
C GLN A 47 -8.82 26.77 -21.52
N GLY A 48 -7.96 27.79 -21.41
CA GLY A 48 -8.31 29.08 -20.82
C GLY A 48 -8.52 29.01 -19.31
N ALA A 49 -9.72 29.37 -18.82
CA ALA A 49 -10.01 29.45 -17.39
C ALA A 49 -9.85 28.10 -16.66
N LEU A 50 -10.13 26.98 -17.34
CA LEU A 50 -9.97 25.65 -16.74
C LEU A 50 -8.51 25.26 -16.51
N THR A 51 -7.56 25.85 -17.25
CA THR A 51 -6.13 25.61 -17.04
C THR A 51 -5.71 26.05 -15.63
N GLY A 52 -6.15 27.23 -15.19
CA GLY A 52 -5.85 27.74 -13.85
C GLY A 52 -6.47 26.85 -12.76
N VAL A 53 -7.72 26.41 -12.96
CA VAL A 53 -8.41 25.50 -12.03
C VAL A 53 -7.68 24.17 -11.91
N TYR A 54 -7.27 23.57 -13.04
CA TYR A 54 -6.54 22.32 -13.05
C TYR A 54 -5.16 22.42 -12.37
N VAL A 55 -4.43 23.52 -12.61
CA VAL A 55 -3.15 23.77 -11.94
C VAL A 55 -3.36 23.90 -10.43
N ALA A 56 -4.34 24.69 -10.00
CA ALA A 56 -4.66 24.85 -8.57
C ALA A 56 -5.03 23.51 -7.91
N LEU A 57 -5.85 22.71 -8.59
CA LEU A 57 -6.20 21.36 -8.15
C LEU A 57 -4.97 20.44 -8.04
N SER A 58 -4.11 20.44 -9.06
CA SER A 58 -2.90 19.61 -9.07
C SER A 58 -1.95 19.96 -7.93
N LEU A 59 -1.75 21.26 -7.67
CA LEU A 59 -0.95 21.74 -6.55
C LEU A 59 -1.60 21.42 -5.20
N PHE A 60 -2.92 21.53 -5.10
CA PHE A 60 -3.66 21.16 -3.89
C PHE A 60 -3.50 19.66 -3.59
N GLU A 61 -3.76 18.80 -4.57
CA GLU A 61 -3.62 17.36 -4.43
C GLU A 61 -2.18 16.96 -4.07
N PHE A 62 -1.20 17.61 -4.69
CA PHE A 62 0.21 17.43 -4.38
C PHE A 62 0.54 17.79 -2.93
N LEU A 63 0.15 18.99 -2.49
CA LEU A 63 0.46 19.48 -1.13
C LEU A 63 -0.23 18.65 -0.05
N VAL A 64 -1.52 18.35 -0.23
CA VAL A 64 -2.25 17.48 0.70
C VAL A 64 -1.66 16.07 0.68
N GLY A 65 -1.37 15.54 -0.50
CA GLY A 65 -0.71 14.24 -0.67
C GLY A 65 0.62 14.16 0.07
N MET A 66 1.46 15.19 -0.02
CA MET A 66 2.72 15.28 0.73
C MET A 66 2.51 15.27 2.25
N ILE A 67 1.57 16.07 2.76
CA ILE A 67 1.29 16.13 4.21
C ILE A 67 0.79 14.76 4.68
N VAL A 68 -0.16 14.17 3.97
CA VAL A 68 -0.72 12.86 4.29
C VAL A 68 0.35 11.77 4.22
N PHE A 69 1.21 11.82 3.20
CA PHE A 69 2.36 10.92 3.06
C PHE A 69 3.30 11.03 4.27
N ALA A 70 3.63 12.25 4.71
CA ALA A 70 4.48 12.45 5.88
C ALA A 70 3.82 11.90 7.16
N LEU A 71 2.53 12.13 7.36
CA LEU A 71 1.78 11.58 8.50
C LEU A 71 1.77 10.05 8.49
N ALA A 72 1.55 9.44 7.32
CA ALA A 72 1.63 8.00 7.13
C ALA A 72 3.02 7.46 7.46
N PHE A 73 4.06 8.15 6.99
CA PHE A 73 5.45 7.78 7.24
C PHE A 73 5.81 7.87 8.73
N PHE A 74 5.42 8.93 9.43
CA PHE A 74 5.65 9.04 10.88
C PHE A 74 4.92 7.95 11.67
N ARG A 75 3.68 7.62 11.30
CA ARG A 75 2.96 6.48 11.89
C ARG A 75 3.69 5.16 11.63
N ALA A 76 4.17 4.96 10.41
CA ALA A 76 4.90 3.75 10.05
C ALA A 76 6.23 3.64 10.80
N ILE A 77 6.95 4.74 11.03
CA ILE A 77 8.16 4.75 11.86
C ILE A 77 7.86 4.24 13.27
N ASP A 78 6.80 4.74 13.89
CA ASP A 78 6.45 4.32 15.26
C ASP A 78 6.12 2.83 15.31
N ARG A 79 5.30 2.35 14.38
CA ARG A 79 4.96 0.92 14.24
C ARG A 79 6.16 0.04 13.87
N SER A 80 7.13 0.55 13.12
CA SER A 80 8.31 -0.22 12.68
C SER A 80 9.21 -0.71 13.82
N ARG A 81 8.99 -0.19 15.04
CA ARG A 81 9.64 -0.63 16.27
C ARG A 81 9.25 -2.06 16.64
N THR A 82 8.02 -2.45 16.35
CA THR A 82 7.46 -3.77 16.67
C THR A 82 7.12 -4.59 15.44
N GLU A 83 6.93 -3.96 14.28
CA GLU A 83 6.50 -4.60 13.04
C GLU A 83 7.56 -4.49 11.92
N ALA A 84 7.63 -5.51 11.07
CA ALA A 84 8.46 -5.51 9.87
C ALA A 84 7.75 -4.79 8.71
N ILE A 85 7.84 -3.46 8.68
CA ILE A 85 7.19 -2.63 7.67
C ILE A 85 8.11 -2.42 6.46
N GLY A 86 7.76 -3.05 5.34
CA GLY A 86 8.40 -2.81 4.04
C GLY A 86 7.71 -1.72 3.22
N ILE A 87 8.46 -1.03 2.35
CA ILE A 87 7.96 0.03 1.46
C ILE A 87 6.82 -0.49 0.56
N GLY A 88 6.97 -1.70 0.01
CA GLY A 88 5.95 -2.34 -0.82
C GLY A 88 4.64 -2.58 -0.08
N GLY A 89 4.73 -3.02 1.18
CA GLY A 89 3.56 -3.16 2.02
C GLY A 89 2.94 -1.81 2.36
N LEU A 90 3.75 -0.82 2.73
CA LEU A 90 3.30 0.49 3.19
C LEU A 90 2.64 1.34 2.10
N PHE A 91 3.29 1.49 0.93
CA PHE A 91 2.84 2.44 -0.10
C PHE A 91 2.15 1.78 -1.30
N PHE A 92 2.19 0.45 -1.41
CA PHE A 92 1.47 -0.31 -2.45
C PHE A 92 0.43 -1.29 -1.87
N ALA A 93 0.20 -1.22 -0.55
CA ALA A 93 -0.71 -2.10 0.17
C ALA A 93 -0.44 -3.61 -0.07
N SER A 94 0.80 -3.95 -0.43
CA SER A 94 1.17 -5.30 -0.87
C SER A 94 1.29 -6.25 0.31
N GLY A 95 0.34 -7.17 0.42
CA GLY A 95 0.28 -8.13 1.52
C GLY A 95 -0.12 -7.52 2.87
N SER A 96 -0.42 -6.21 2.91
CA SER A 96 -0.77 -5.47 4.13
C SER A 96 -2.25 -5.07 4.19
N ALA A 97 -3.01 -5.24 3.11
CA ALA A 97 -4.42 -4.89 3.02
C ALA A 97 -5.27 -6.00 2.37
N PRO A 98 -6.58 -6.07 2.66
CA PRO A 98 -7.50 -6.91 1.90
C PRO A 98 -7.46 -6.58 0.40
N LYS A 99 -7.56 -7.59 -0.46
CA LYS A 99 -7.40 -7.44 -1.92
C LYS A 99 -8.25 -6.34 -2.52
N ARG A 100 -9.51 -6.21 -2.09
CA ARG A 100 -10.43 -5.17 -2.58
C ARG A 100 -9.95 -3.75 -2.28
N VAL A 101 -9.39 -3.54 -1.09
CA VAL A 101 -8.82 -2.26 -0.66
C VAL A 101 -7.54 -1.96 -1.44
N GLN A 102 -6.63 -2.93 -1.52
CA GLN A 102 -5.39 -2.82 -2.30
C GLN A 102 -5.69 -2.44 -3.76
N THR A 103 -6.62 -3.16 -4.41
CA THR A 103 -7.01 -2.87 -5.79
C THR A 103 -7.57 -1.46 -5.92
N THR A 104 -8.42 -1.01 -4.99
CA THR A 104 -9.00 0.35 -5.08
C THR A 104 -7.91 1.42 -5.01
N LEU A 105 -7.01 1.31 -4.03
CA LEU A 105 -5.90 2.25 -3.83
C LEU A 105 -4.94 2.26 -5.04
N MET A 106 -4.57 1.07 -5.53
CA MET A 106 -3.64 0.92 -6.65
C MET A 106 -4.26 1.35 -7.98
N VAL A 107 -5.53 1.03 -8.23
CA VAL A 107 -6.24 1.49 -9.43
C VAL A 107 -6.32 3.01 -9.43
N SER A 108 -6.67 3.64 -8.30
CA SER A 108 -6.69 5.09 -8.18
C SER A 108 -5.32 5.72 -8.49
N LEU A 109 -4.25 5.16 -7.92
CA LEU A 109 -2.88 5.62 -8.19
C LEU A 109 -2.53 5.47 -9.68
N THR A 110 -2.76 4.29 -10.25
CA THR A 110 -2.51 4.04 -11.68
C THR A 110 -3.30 4.99 -12.57
N VAL A 111 -4.57 5.23 -12.25
CA VAL A 111 -5.42 6.15 -13.02
C VAL A 111 -4.88 7.59 -12.94
N GLN A 112 -4.49 8.10 -11.76
CA GLN A 112 -3.89 9.44 -11.67
C GLN A 112 -2.56 9.54 -12.44
N VAL A 113 -1.70 8.52 -12.36
CA VAL A 113 -0.44 8.49 -13.11
C VAL A 113 -0.71 8.50 -14.61
N VAL A 114 -1.58 7.62 -15.12
CA VAL A 114 -1.89 7.55 -16.54
C VAL A 114 -2.55 8.84 -17.03
N ALA A 115 -3.56 9.35 -16.31
CA ALA A 115 -4.25 10.57 -16.68
C ALA A 115 -3.31 11.78 -16.69
N SER A 116 -2.45 11.93 -15.68
CA SER A 116 -1.50 13.04 -15.62
C SER A 116 -0.48 12.98 -16.77
N ILE A 117 0.03 11.79 -17.10
CA ILE A 117 0.94 11.60 -18.24
C ILE A 117 0.23 11.94 -19.56
N VAL A 118 -1.00 11.47 -19.75
CA VAL A 118 -1.78 11.74 -20.97
C VAL A 118 -2.03 13.25 -21.13
N VAL A 119 -2.54 13.91 -20.10
CA VAL A 119 -2.83 15.36 -20.14
C VAL A 119 -1.53 16.16 -20.36
N ALA A 120 -0.45 15.82 -19.65
CA ALA A 120 0.83 16.49 -19.82
C ALA A 120 1.43 16.27 -21.21
N SER A 121 1.26 15.08 -21.78
CA SER A 121 1.77 14.73 -23.12
C SER A 121 1.01 15.44 -24.24
N LEU A 122 -0.31 15.60 -24.11
CA LEU A 122 -1.13 16.35 -25.08
C LEU A 122 -0.80 17.86 -25.05
N HIS A 123 -0.33 18.37 -23.92
CA HIS A 123 -0.04 19.79 -23.73
C HIS A 123 1.35 20.03 -23.14
N LEU A 124 2.35 19.40 -23.78
CA LEU A 124 3.76 19.58 -23.46
C LEU A 124 4.13 21.08 -23.47
N TYR A 125 4.93 21.50 -22.48
CA TYR A 125 5.38 22.89 -22.28
C TYR A 125 4.30 23.90 -21.86
N THR A 126 3.14 23.43 -21.41
CA THR A 126 2.09 24.28 -20.85
C THR A 126 1.95 24.09 -19.33
N ALA A 127 1.18 24.97 -18.68
CA ALA A 127 0.86 24.83 -17.27
C ALA A 127 0.06 23.53 -16.95
N LEU A 128 -0.55 22.87 -17.94
CA LEU A 128 -1.19 21.57 -17.71
C LEU A 128 -0.18 20.46 -17.36
N ALA A 129 1.12 20.67 -17.59
CA ALA A 129 2.16 19.74 -17.15
C ALA A 129 2.26 19.62 -15.62
N PHE A 130 1.80 20.61 -14.84
CA PHE A 130 1.79 20.53 -13.37
C PHE A 130 0.95 19.37 -12.82
N GLY A 131 0.06 18.80 -13.64
CA GLY A 131 -0.71 17.60 -13.29
C GLY A 131 0.11 16.38 -12.92
N VAL A 132 1.38 16.27 -13.35
CA VAL A 132 2.26 15.15 -12.99
C VAL A 132 2.56 15.07 -11.49
N LEU A 133 2.24 16.11 -10.72
CA LEU A 133 2.41 16.15 -9.26
C LEU A 133 1.22 15.51 -8.51
N ALA A 134 0.04 15.49 -9.12
CA ALA A 134 -1.20 15.01 -8.51
C ALA A 134 -1.17 13.56 -7.96
N PRO A 135 -0.43 12.59 -8.57
CA PRO A 135 -0.34 11.22 -8.05
C PRO A 135 0.11 11.09 -6.59
N MET A 136 0.74 12.12 -6.02
CA MET A 136 1.05 12.18 -4.59
C MET A 136 -0.18 12.08 -3.69
N TRP A 137 -1.36 12.49 -4.16
CA TRP A 137 -2.63 12.29 -3.46
C TRP A 137 -2.91 10.81 -3.24
N ALA A 138 -3.01 10.03 -4.32
CA ALA A 138 -3.31 8.60 -4.22
C ALA A 138 -2.22 7.85 -3.42
N LEU A 139 -0.94 8.20 -3.62
CA LEU A 139 0.17 7.57 -2.90
C LEU A 139 0.14 7.88 -1.40
N GLY A 140 -0.08 9.16 -1.02
CA GLY A 140 -0.17 9.59 0.37
C GLY A 140 -1.33 8.91 1.10
N PHE A 141 -2.54 8.94 0.53
CA PHE A 141 -3.70 8.30 1.15
C PHE A 141 -3.59 6.76 1.21
N THR A 142 -2.90 6.14 0.25
CA THR A 142 -2.55 4.71 0.34
C THR A 142 -1.68 4.45 1.56
N GLY A 143 -0.60 5.20 1.71
CA GLY A 143 0.28 5.11 2.88
C GLY A 143 -0.49 5.33 4.18
N LEU A 144 -1.39 6.32 4.22
CA LEU A 144 -2.18 6.62 5.42
C LEU A 144 -3.13 5.48 5.78
N TRP A 145 -3.86 4.93 4.81
CA TRP A 145 -4.76 3.79 5.05
C TRP A 145 -3.96 2.60 5.58
N VAL A 146 -2.84 2.25 4.94
CA VAL A 146 -2.02 1.12 5.36
C VAL A 146 -1.35 1.37 6.72
N ALA A 147 -0.86 2.58 6.98
CA ALA A 147 -0.26 2.93 8.26
C ALA A 147 -1.28 2.89 9.41
N ALA A 148 -2.56 3.15 9.13
CA ALA A 148 -3.63 3.13 10.12
C ALA A 148 -4.26 1.74 10.32
N TYR A 149 -4.49 0.98 9.24
CA TYR A 149 -5.29 -0.24 9.25
C TYR A 149 -4.58 -1.47 8.67
N GLY A 150 -3.43 -1.27 8.01
CA GLY A 150 -2.69 -2.36 7.39
C GLY A 150 -2.04 -3.28 8.41
N THR A 151 -1.99 -4.57 8.10
CA THR A 151 -1.38 -5.60 8.94
C THR A 151 0.03 -5.91 8.47
N PHE A 152 0.97 -5.98 9.40
CA PHE A 152 2.37 -6.32 9.11
C PHE A 152 2.85 -7.48 9.99
N PRO A 153 3.80 -8.31 9.52
CA PRO A 153 4.43 -9.31 10.36
C PRO A 153 5.18 -8.68 11.54
N GLU A 154 5.28 -9.40 12.65
CA GLU A 154 6.10 -8.99 13.78
C GLU A 154 7.57 -8.87 13.38
N ARG A 155 8.26 -7.92 14.01
CA ARG A 155 9.69 -7.70 13.79
C ARG A 155 10.50 -8.78 14.51
N THR A 156 11.15 -9.65 13.74
CA THR A 156 12.14 -10.56 14.31
C THR A 156 13.32 -9.75 14.87
N PRO A 157 13.74 -9.98 16.13
CA PRO A 157 14.88 -9.28 16.69
C PRO A 157 16.14 -9.61 15.87
N GLU A 158 16.75 -8.59 15.28
CA GLU A 158 18.01 -8.79 14.56
C GLU A 158 19.10 -9.11 15.59
N LEU A 159 19.75 -10.26 15.45
CA LEU A 159 20.86 -10.60 16.33
C LEU A 159 21.98 -9.58 16.14
N SER A 160 22.43 -9.01 17.27
CA SER A 160 23.58 -8.11 17.29
C SER A 160 24.78 -8.77 16.59
N ARG A 161 25.73 -7.99 16.06
CA ARG A 161 26.93 -8.56 15.40
C ARG A 161 27.66 -9.58 16.29
N VAL A 162 27.60 -9.40 17.60
CA VAL A 162 28.12 -10.34 18.61
C VAL A 162 27.24 -11.59 18.67
N GLY A 163 25.91 -11.44 18.81
CA GLY A 163 24.97 -12.57 18.82
C GLY A 163 25.05 -13.42 17.54
N ARG A 164 25.21 -12.78 16.38
CA ARG A 164 25.38 -13.47 15.09
C ARG A 164 26.67 -14.30 15.03
N ARG A 165 27.77 -13.81 15.62
CA ARG A 165 29.03 -14.55 15.74
C ARG A 165 28.92 -15.72 16.72
N GLU A 166 28.20 -15.53 17.82
CA GLU A 166 27.96 -16.58 18.81
C GLU A 166 27.06 -17.69 18.25
N GLU A 167 26.00 -17.33 17.55
CA GLU A 167 25.13 -18.29 16.88
C GLU A 167 25.90 -19.08 15.81
N ALA A 168 26.71 -18.40 14.98
CA ALA A 168 27.57 -19.09 14.01
C ALA A 168 28.53 -20.09 14.68
N ARG A 169 29.09 -19.75 15.86
CA ARG A 169 29.91 -20.69 16.65
C ARG A 169 29.07 -21.87 17.19
N ARG A 170 27.84 -21.63 17.64
CA ARG A 170 26.94 -22.69 18.13
C ARG A 170 26.58 -23.66 17.02
N VAL A 171 26.20 -23.15 15.86
CA VAL A 171 25.89 -23.97 14.67
C VAL A 171 27.13 -24.78 14.28
N HIS A 172 28.31 -24.15 14.18
CA HIS A 172 29.55 -24.87 13.85
C HIS A 172 29.89 -25.98 14.87
N LYS A 173 29.67 -25.75 16.17
CA LYS A 173 29.89 -26.75 17.22
C LYS A 173 28.86 -27.89 17.19
N GLN A 174 27.62 -27.61 16.78
CA GLN A 174 26.57 -28.63 16.61
C GLN A 174 26.74 -29.46 15.33
N SER A 175 27.27 -28.87 14.26
CA SER A 175 27.57 -29.57 13.00
C SER A 175 28.88 -30.35 13.04
N ALA A 176 29.71 -30.14 14.06
CA ALA A 176 30.92 -30.94 14.26
C ALA A 176 30.51 -32.38 14.57
N PRO A 177 31.08 -33.39 13.86
CA PRO A 177 30.74 -34.78 14.11
C PRO A 177 30.99 -35.09 15.59
N LYS A 178 29.97 -35.62 16.27
CA LYS A 178 30.08 -36.06 17.66
C LYS A 178 31.16 -37.14 17.66
N LYS A 179 32.39 -36.76 18.04
CA LYS A 179 33.55 -37.65 18.07
C LYS A 179 33.10 -38.88 18.85
N ALA A 180 33.12 -40.03 18.17
CA ALA A 180 32.69 -41.32 18.68
C ALA A 180 33.16 -41.46 20.13
N ALA A 181 32.21 -41.33 21.04
CA ALA A 181 32.36 -41.74 22.42
C ALA A 181 31.94 -43.20 22.42
N ASP A 182 32.84 -44.04 21.90
CA ASP A 182 32.87 -45.50 21.95
C ASP A 182 33.87 -45.89 20.87
N ASP A 183 35.07 -46.27 21.30
CA ASP A 183 35.78 -47.46 20.83
C ASP A 183 37.20 -47.48 21.42
N ALA A 184 37.45 -48.54 22.18
CA ALA A 184 38.65 -48.94 22.91
C ALA A 184 38.94 -48.13 24.19
N GLU A 185 38.52 -48.59 25.37
CA GLU A 185 39.17 -49.69 26.14
C GLU A 185 40.69 -49.57 26.22
#